data_AF-A0A0M3J8J9-F1
#
_entry.id   AF-A0A0M3J8J9-F1
#
_cell.length_a   1.000
_cell.length_b   1.000
_cell.length_c   1.000
_cell.angle_alpha   90.00
_cell.angle_beta   90.00
_cell.angle_gamma   90.00
#
_symmetry.space_group_name_H-M   'P 1'
#
loop_
_entity.id
_entity.type
_entity.pdbx_description
1 polymer ?
#
loop_
_entity_poly.entity_id
_entity_poly.type
_entity_poly.pdbx_seq_one_letter_code
_entity_poly.pdbx_strand_id
1 'polypeptide(L)'
;MNAHNLIPAFLTLKTRAPLTAGSNWTLWIKYTGFVWGVPSKGVYTNTNYFEFNNKKAWIFSTYFESGPSARSLVPCFDEPDYKARWQMTLEHPADMIALGNMPDQGFTIQADGWARTSFLPTPPMSSYLLAIASGHFASLEGVSETGVLVRLWSWTGMEIYAGTALKVVSSQVDFMSTYFKFPYPLPKL
;
A
#
# COMPACT_ATOMS: atom_id res chain seq x y z
N MET A 1 9.07 -29.23 8.11
CA MET A 1 8.54 -27.90 7.77
C MET A 1 7.08 -27.90 8.21
N ASN A 2 6.81 -27.41 9.41
CA ASN A 2 5.45 -27.38 9.96
C ASN A 2 4.87 -25.98 9.75
N ALA A 3 3.71 -25.94 9.11
CA ALA A 3 2.81 -24.80 9.16
C ALA A 3 2.33 -24.58 10.61
N HIS A 4 2.11 -23.32 10.98
CA HIS A 4 1.32 -22.89 12.15
C HIS A 4 1.95 -22.88 13.55
N ASN A 5 3.16 -22.33 13.70
CA ASN A 5 3.53 -21.66 14.96
C ASN A 5 3.51 -20.13 14.76
N LEU A 6 2.34 -19.58 14.43
CA LEU A 6 2.10 -18.16 14.65
C LEU A 6 1.93 -18.00 16.17
N ILE A 7 2.96 -17.50 16.85
CA ILE A 7 2.79 -17.00 18.22
C ILE A 7 1.65 -15.96 18.15
N PRO A 8 0.58 -16.10 18.94
CA PRO A 8 -0.50 -15.13 18.92
C PRO A 8 0.03 -13.74 19.25
N ALA A 9 0.10 -12.88 18.24
CA ALA A 9 0.54 -11.49 18.38
C ALA A 9 -0.66 -10.62 18.76
N PHE A 10 -0.99 -10.63 20.05
CA PHE A 10 -2.02 -9.76 20.63
C PHE A 10 -1.38 -8.70 21.52
N LEU A 11 -1.92 -7.48 21.47
CA LEU A 11 -1.62 -6.40 22.40
C LEU A 11 -2.86 -6.16 23.28
N THR A 12 -2.73 -6.41 24.58
CA THR A 12 -3.81 -6.14 25.54
C THR A 12 -3.63 -4.76 26.16
N LEU A 13 -4.59 -3.87 25.92
CA LEU A 13 -4.61 -2.53 26.50
C LEU A 13 -5.55 -2.49 27.71
N LYS A 14 -4.99 -2.22 28.90
CA LYS A 14 -5.79 -2.05 30.12
C LYS A 14 -6.27 -0.61 30.24
N THR A 15 -7.58 -0.41 30.30
CA THR A 15 -8.20 0.90 30.53
C THR A 15 -8.31 1.17 32.03
N ARG A 16 -8.34 2.45 32.42
CA ARG A 16 -8.54 2.85 33.83
C ARG A 16 -9.96 2.59 34.33
N ALA A 17 -10.92 2.55 33.41
CA ALA A 17 -12.33 2.28 33.66
C ALA A 17 -12.92 1.48 32.49
N PRO A 18 -14.04 0.76 32.70
CA PRO A 18 -14.73 0.05 31.61
C PRO A 18 -15.11 0.99 30.46
N LEU A 19 -14.94 0.53 29.23
CA LEU A 19 -15.43 1.25 28.05
C LEU A 19 -16.94 1.11 27.96
N THR A 20 -17.64 2.19 27.62
CA THR A 20 -19.10 2.19 27.47
C THR A 20 -19.48 1.66 26.09
N ALA A 21 -20.36 0.66 26.06
CA ALA A 21 -20.87 0.07 24.82
C ALA A 21 -21.64 1.12 23.98
N GLY A 22 -21.53 1.02 22.65
CA GLY A 22 -22.18 1.95 21.71
C GLY A 22 -21.54 3.34 21.60
N SER A 23 -20.43 3.60 22.33
CA SER A 23 -19.67 4.84 22.23
C SER A 23 -18.48 4.70 21.26
N ASN A 24 -18.06 5.82 20.66
CA ASN A 24 -16.86 5.87 19.82
C ASN A 24 -15.63 6.17 20.67
N TRP A 25 -14.57 5.40 20.46
CA TRP A 25 -13.28 5.55 21.15
C TRP A 25 -12.16 5.65 20.13
N THR A 26 -11.16 6.49 20.41
CA THR A 26 -9.98 6.64 19.55
C THR A 26 -8.75 6.14 20.30
N LEU A 27 -8.01 5.24 19.65
CA LEU A 27 -6.76 4.69 20.16
C LEU A 27 -5.60 5.24 19.35
N TRP A 28 -4.65 5.86 20.03
CA TRP A 28 -3.40 6.35 19.44
C TRP A 28 -2.24 5.48 19.91
N ILE A 29 -1.49 4.91 18.96
CA ILE A 29 -0.29 4.12 19.24
C ILE A 29 0.86 4.71 18.44
N LYS A 30 1.93 5.11 19.14
CA LYS A 30 3.22 5.41 18.53
C LYS A 30 4.11 4.19 18.70
N TYR A 31 4.68 3.70 17.61
CA TYR A 31 5.52 2.51 17.60
C TYR A 31 6.63 2.63 16.55
N THR A 32 7.61 1.76 16.66
CA THR A 32 8.63 1.52 15.62
C THR A 32 8.61 0.03 15.28
N GLY A 33 9.06 -0.29 14.08
CA GLY A 33 9.09 -1.67 13.58
C GLY A 33 10.30 -1.90 12.70
N PHE A 34 10.49 -3.14 12.30
CA PHE A 34 11.56 -3.55 11.39
C PHE A 34 11.03 -3.70 9.97
N VAL A 35 11.88 -3.44 8.98
CA VAL A 35 11.60 -3.70 7.56
C VAL A 35 12.53 -4.80 7.06
N TRP A 36 11.97 -5.85 6.46
CA TRP A 36 12.75 -6.99 5.99
C TRP A 36 13.62 -6.64 4.78
N GLY A 37 14.92 -6.95 4.84
CA GLY A 37 15.92 -6.53 3.86
C GLY A 37 15.92 -7.28 2.51
N VAL A 38 15.00 -8.22 2.30
CA VAL A 38 14.85 -9.00 1.06
C VAL A 38 13.38 -9.08 0.68
N PRO A 39 13.04 -9.26 -0.62
CA PRO A 39 11.67 -9.55 -1.05
C PRO A 39 11.11 -10.68 -0.19
N SER A 40 10.14 -10.31 0.62
CA SER A 40 9.51 -11.19 1.59
C SER A 40 8.07 -10.78 1.72
N LYS A 41 7.33 -11.53 2.50
CA LYS A 41 5.96 -11.19 2.83
C LYS A 41 5.97 -10.17 3.99
N GLY A 42 4.90 -9.41 4.17
CA GLY A 42 4.79 -8.31 5.14
C GLY A 42 5.43 -7.02 4.63
N VAL A 43 6.21 -6.36 5.47
CA VAL A 43 6.89 -5.10 5.15
C VAL A 43 8.33 -5.36 4.75
N TYR A 44 8.72 -5.01 3.54
CA TYR A 44 10.03 -5.36 3.02
C TYR A 44 10.63 -4.28 2.12
N THR A 45 11.95 -4.37 1.96
CA THR A 45 12.70 -3.59 0.97
C THR A 45 13.27 -4.46 -0.13
N ASN A 46 13.48 -3.87 -1.30
CA ASN A 46 14.26 -4.48 -2.38
C ASN A 46 15.18 -3.42 -3.01
N THR A 47 16.23 -3.86 -3.70
CA THR A 47 17.23 -2.98 -4.30
C THR A 47 17.50 -3.34 -5.74
N ASN A 48 17.77 -2.33 -6.57
CA ASN A 48 18.24 -2.50 -7.94
C ASN A 48 19.47 -1.62 -8.18
N TYR A 49 20.43 -2.12 -8.94
CA TYR A 49 21.69 -1.45 -9.26
C TYR A 49 21.86 -1.21 -10.77
N PHE A 50 21.45 -2.17 -11.59
CA PHE A 50 21.78 -2.21 -13.02
C PHE A 50 21.15 -1.04 -13.80
N GLU A 51 19.97 -0.60 -13.35
CA GLU A 51 19.16 0.37 -14.09
C GLU A 51 19.26 1.78 -13.53
N PHE A 52 20.05 1.97 -12.47
CA PHE A 52 20.21 3.27 -11.80
C PHE A 52 21.65 3.80 -11.94
N ASN A 53 22.24 3.69 -13.13
CA ASN A 53 23.62 4.12 -13.43
C ASN A 53 24.67 3.54 -12.46
N ASN A 54 24.56 2.24 -12.15
CA ASN A 54 25.37 1.54 -11.15
C ASN A 54 25.27 2.11 -9.72
N LYS A 55 24.30 2.99 -9.45
CA LYS A 55 23.95 3.42 -8.10
C LYS A 55 22.89 2.50 -7.53
N LYS A 56 22.88 2.35 -6.22
CA LYS A 56 21.89 1.54 -5.52
C LYS A 56 20.59 2.32 -5.36
N ALA A 57 19.53 1.86 -6.01
CA ALA A 57 18.17 2.30 -5.75
C ALA A 57 17.49 1.34 -4.77
N TRP A 58 16.52 1.84 -4.02
CA TRP A 58 15.78 1.08 -3.01
C TRP A 58 14.28 1.27 -3.23
N ILE A 59 13.53 0.22 -2.92
CA ILE A 59 12.08 0.29 -2.76
C ILE A 59 11.72 -0.23 -1.37
N PHE A 60 10.65 0.32 -0.83
CA PHE A 60 9.87 -0.18 0.29
C PHE A 60 8.51 -0.64 -0.27
N SER A 61 8.00 -1.78 0.17
CA SER A 61 6.72 -2.31 -0.27
C SER A 61 6.08 -3.22 0.79
N THR A 62 4.78 -3.45 0.64
CA THR A 62 3.98 -4.28 1.55
C THR A 62 3.28 -5.43 0.83
N TYR A 63 3.22 -6.60 1.46
CA TYR A 63 2.44 -7.75 0.99
C TYR A 63 1.87 -8.58 2.15
N PHE A 64 0.58 -8.41 2.48
CA PHE A 64 0.01 -8.94 3.73
C PHE A 64 -0.79 -10.24 3.59
N GLU A 65 -1.31 -10.58 2.40
CA GLU A 65 -2.27 -11.69 2.24
C GLU A 65 -1.70 -13.07 2.62
N SER A 66 -0.46 -13.37 2.23
CA SER A 66 0.16 -14.68 2.54
C SER A 66 1.05 -14.67 3.80
N GLY A 67 1.05 -13.56 4.55
CA GLY A 67 1.73 -13.37 5.85
C GLY A 67 3.26 -13.18 5.81
N PRO A 68 3.91 -12.31 6.61
CA PRO A 68 3.36 -11.62 7.77
C PRO A 68 2.26 -10.63 7.40
N SER A 69 1.17 -10.70 8.19
CA SER A 69 -0.07 -9.98 7.95
C SER A 69 0.08 -8.48 8.24
N ALA A 70 -0.96 -7.67 8.01
CA ALA A 70 -0.91 -6.22 8.18
C ALA A 70 -0.47 -5.78 9.59
N ARG A 71 -0.68 -6.63 10.61
CA ARG A 71 -0.16 -6.42 11.97
C ARG A 71 1.36 -6.28 12.09
N SER A 72 2.14 -6.69 11.08
CA SER A 72 3.58 -6.44 11.03
C SER A 72 3.94 -5.00 10.65
N LEU A 73 3.01 -4.28 10.00
CA LEU A 73 3.15 -2.86 9.69
C LEU A 73 2.48 -1.98 10.73
N VAL A 74 1.22 -2.29 11.09
CA VAL A 74 0.36 -1.43 11.90
C VAL A 74 -0.44 -2.25 12.92
N PRO A 75 -0.44 -1.88 14.22
CA PRO A 75 -1.33 -2.50 15.19
C PRO A 75 -2.80 -2.32 14.77
N CYS A 76 -3.46 -3.41 14.42
CA CYS A 76 -4.82 -3.39 13.93
C CYS A 76 -5.59 -4.67 14.27
N PHE A 77 -6.91 -4.62 14.11
CA PHE A 77 -7.79 -5.79 14.15
C PHE A 77 -7.62 -6.59 12.87
N ASP A 78 -6.60 -7.42 12.86
CA ASP A 78 -6.06 -8.02 11.64
C ASP A 78 -6.74 -9.37 11.32
N GLU A 79 -8.06 -9.30 11.11
CA GLU A 79 -8.90 -10.38 10.59
C GLU A 79 -9.78 -9.82 9.46
N PRO A 80 -10.11 -10.62 8.42
CA PRO A 80 -10.80 -10.11 7.22
C PRO A 80 -12.15 -9.43 7.49
N ASP A 81 -12.87 -9.87 8.52
CA ASP A 81 -14.22 -9.36 8.83
C ASP A 81 -14.20 -7.97 9.48
N TYR A 82 -13.08 -7.56 10.08
CA TYR A 82 -12.92 -6.22 10.68
C TYR A 82 -12.53 -5.18 9.62
N LYS A 83 -13.45 -4.91 8.69
CA LYS A 83 -13.25 -3.88 7.65
C LYS A 83 -13.18 -2.49 8.25
N ALA A 84 -12.23 -1.69 7.79
CA ALA A 84 -12.05 -0.30 8.21
C ALA A 84 -11.77 0.61 7.01
N ARG A 85 -11.98 1.91 7.20
CA ARG A 85 -11.48 2.94 6.27
C ARG A 85 -10.06 3.30 6.68
N TRP A 86 -9.13 3.26 5.73
CA TRP A 86 -7.73 3.57 5.95
C TRP A 86 -7.43 4.93 5.34
N GLN A 87 -6.92 5.85 6.16
CA GLN A 87 -6.36 7.12 5.71
C GLN A 87 -4.88 7.12 6.07
N MET A 88 -4.03 7.27 5.06
CA MET A 88 -2.60 7.04 5.19
C MET A 88 -1.82 8.30 4.83
N THR A 89 -0.74 8.50 5.57
CA THR A 89 0.30 9.49 5.25
C THR A 89 1.64 8.78 5.32
N LEU A 90 2.45 8.92 4.28
CA LEU A 90 3.78 8.35 4.19
C LEU A 90 4.81 9.47 4.19
N GLU A 91 5.80 9.36 5.06
CA GLU A 91 7.03 10.14 4.97
C GLU A 91 8.08 9.30 4.24
N HIS A 92 8.68 9.86 3.21
CA HIS A 92 9.66 9.19 2.35
C HIS A 92 10.73 10.18 1.87
N PRO A 93 11.89 9.70 1.38
CA PRO A 93 12.85 10.56 0.68
C PRO A 93 12.20 11.34 -0.46
N ALA A 94 12.54 12.62 -0.61
CA ALA A 94 11.88 13.52 -1.57
C ALA A 94 12.14 13.17 -3.04
N ASP A 95 13.16 12.36 -3.33
CA ASP A 95 13.48 11.84 -4.66
C ASP A 95 12.75 10.52 -5.00
N MET A 96 11.92 10.00 -4.09
CA MET A 96 11.13 8.80 -4.27
C MET A 96 9.64 9.11 -4.46
N ILE A 97 8.94 8.22 -5.17
CA ILE A 97 7.49 8.24 -5.29
C ILE A 97 6.87 7.41 -4.18
N ALA A 98 5.84 7.93 -3.51
CA ALA A 98 4.98 7.19 -2.60
C ALA A 98 3.71 6.71 -3.31
N LEU A 99 3.36 5.45 -3.10
CA LEU A 99 2.18 4.79 -3.64
C LEU A 99 1.31 4.26 -2.51
N GLY A 100 -0.01 4.33 -2.71
CA GLY A 100 -1.01 3.78 -1.80
C GLY A 100 -2.21 3.23 -2.57
N ASN A 101 -3.15 2.61 -1.84
CA ASN A 101 -4.40 2.10 -2.43
C ASN A 101 -5.19 3.19 -3.17
N MET A 102 -5.27 4.39 -2.59
CA MET A 102 -6.05 5.53 -3.11
C MET A 102 -5.15 6.57 -3.79
N PRO A 103 -5.70 7.51 -4.58
CA PRO A 103 -4.95 8.66 -5.08
C PRO A 103 -4.31 9.46 -3.94
N ASP A 104 -3.11 9.98 -4.18
CA ASP A 104 -2.50 10.96 -3.29
C ASP A 104 -3.22 12.32 -3.40
N GLN A 105 -3.10 13.11 -2.35
CA GLN A 105 -3.60 14.48 -2.26
C GLN A 105 -2.48 15.50 -2.52
N GLY A 106 -1.44 15.09 -3.24
CA GLY A 106 -0.17 15.79 -3.35
C GLY A 106 0.81 15.48 -2.22
N PHE A 107 1.98 16.10 -2.32
CA PHE A 107 3.07 15.96 -1.36
C PHE A 107 3.66 17.32 -0.99
N THR A 108 4.23 17.37 0.21
CA THR A 108 4.99 18.54 0.69
C THR A 108 6.43 18.14 0.95
N ILE A 109 7.37 18.85 0.34
CA ILE A 109 8.81 18.69 0.63
C ILE A 109 9.10 19.25 2.02
N GLN A 110 9.83 18.49 2.82
CA GLN A 110 10.33 18.85 4.14
C GLN A 110 11.78 19.34 4.04
N ALA A 111 12.24 20.10 5.04
CA ALA A 111 13.54 20.79 5.01
C ALA A 111 14.76 19.84 5.03
N ASP A 112 14.57 18.58 5.39
CA ASP A 112 15.60 17.57 5.63
C ASP A 112 15.77 16.57 4.47
N GLY A 113 15.23 16.88 3.29
CA GLY A 113 15.28 16.00 2.12
C GLY A 113 14.21 14.91 2.13
N TRP A 114 13.25 14.96 3.05
CA TRP A 114 12.05 14.13 3.04
C TRP A 114 10.89 14.82 2.34
N ALA A 115 9.87 14.04 2.00
CA ALA A 115 8.57 14.50 1.56
C ALA A 115 7.49 13.76 2.35
N ARG A 116 6.34 14.41 2.50
CA ARG A 116 5.14 13.84 3.11
C ARG A 116 4.04 13.78 2.08
N THR A 117 3.58 12.56 1.77
CA THR A 117 2.48 12.30 0.85
C THR A 117 1.29 11.75 1.62
N SER A 118 0.10 12.34 1.43
CA SER A 118 -1.13 11.86 2.06
C SER A 118 -2.08 11.31 1.00
N PHE A 119 -2.82 10.25 1.33
CA PHE A 119 -3.73 9.59 0.41
C PHE A 119 -5.19 9.80 0.82
N LEU A 120 -6.10 9.79 -0.17
CA LEU A 120 -7.53 9.79 0.10
C LEU A 120 -7.93 8.55 0.94
N PRO A 121 -8.98 8.65 1.79
CA PRO A 121 -9.45 7.51 2.55
C PRO A 121 -9.95 6.36 1.66
N THR A 122 -9.64 5.12 2.02
CA THR A 122 -10.18 3.93 1.34
C THR A 122 -11.69 3.77 1.60
N PRO A 123 -12.41 3.01 0.76
CA PRO A 123 -13.65 2.37 1.21
C PRO A 123 -13.36 1.37 2.35
N PRO A 124 -14.38 0.90 3.08
CA PRO A 124 -14.20 -0.15 4.09
C PRO A 124 -13.61 -1.41 3.45
N MET A 125 -12.41 -1.79 3.89
CA MET A 125 -11.70 -2.96 3.38
C MET A 125 -10.94 -3.68 4.49
N SER A 126 -10.65 -4.95 4.26
CA SER A 126 -9.89 -5.80 5.17
C SER A 126 -8.43 -5.36 5.23
N SER A 127 -7.79 -5.55 6.38
CA SER A 127 -6.40 -5.13 6.65
C SER A 127 -5.38 -5.71 5.66
N TYR A 128 -5.57 -6.94 5.18
CA TYR A 128 -4.64 -7.61 4.26
C TYR A 128 -4.54 -6.96 2.87
N LEU A 129 -5.51 -6.10 2.51
CA LEU A 129 -5.50 -5.33 1.26
C LEU A 129 -4.76 -4.00 1.37
N LEU A 130 -4.33 -3.62 2.58
CA LEU A 130 -3.56 -2.39 2.80
C LEU A 130 -2.24 -2.48 2.03
N ALA A 131 -2.00 -1.50 1.16
CA ALA A 131 -0.83 -1.47 0.31
C ALA A 131 -0.20 -0.08 0.31
N ILE A 132 1.08 -0.03 0.66
CA ILE A 132 1.93 1.15 0.50
C ILE A 132 3.27 0.74 -0.10
N ALA A 133 3.81 1.60 -0.96
CA ALA A 133 5.15 1.44 -1.49
C ALA A 133 5.85 2.81 -1.59
N SER A 134 7.17 2.81 -1.54
CA SER A 134 7.97 4.00 -1.83
C SER A 134 9.24 3.61 -2.54
N GLY A 135 9.65 4.35 -3.56
CA GLY A 135 10.92 4.12 -4.22
C GLY A 135 11.10 4.90 -5.52
N HIS A 136 12.20 4.61 -6.21
CA HIS A 136 12.54 5.20 -7.50
C HIS A 136 11.71 4.58 -8.63
N PHE A 137 10.44 4.96 -8.66
CA PHE A 137 9.49 4.46 -9.64
C PHE A 137 9.24 5.47 -10.77
N ALA A 138 8.90 4.94 -11.94
CA ALA A 138 8.25 5.65 -13.02
C ALA A 138 7.03 4.85 -13.47
N SER A 139 6.12 5.47 -14.22
CA SER A 139 4.94 4.76 -14.73
C SER A 139 4.58 5.17 -16.14
N LEU A 140 3.90 4.26 -16.83
CA LEU A 140 3.00 4.60 -17.93
C LEU A 140 1.57 4.60 -17.41
N GLU A 141 0.78 5.54 -17.90
CA GLU A 141 -0.61 5.69 -17.51
C GLU A 141 -1.54 5.75 -18.72
N GLY A 142 -2.79 5.38 -18.50
CA GLY A 142 -3.87 5.48 -19.46
C GLY A 142 -5.21 5.48 -18.75
N VAL A 143 -6.25 5.97 -19.42
CA VAL A 143 -7.62 5.95 -18.90
C VAL A 143 -8.40 4.88 -19.65
N SER A 144 -9.07 4.00 -18.92
CA SER A 144 -9.93 2.95 -19.50
C SER A 144 -11.19 3.58 -20.12
N GLU A 145 -11.93 2.83 -20.94
CA GLU A 145 -13.17 3.32 -21.55
C GLU A 145 -14.24 3.65 -20.50
N THR A 146 -14.22 2.94 -19.37
CA THR A 146 -15.09 3.19 -18.21
C THR A 146 -14.59 4.34 -17.31
N GLY A 147 -13.50 5.02 -17.67
CA GLY A 147 -13.00 6.22 -16.99
C GLY A 147 -12.05 5.96 -15.82
N VAL A 148 -11.53 4.75 -15.66
CA VAL A 148 -10.59 4.40 -14.59
C VAL A 148 -9.17 4.77 -15.00
N LEU A 149 -8.46 5.51 -14.15
CA LEU A 149 -7.03 5.79 -14.36
C LEU A 149 -6.20 4.56 -14.02
N VAL A 150 -5.53 3.97 -15.00
CA VAL A 150 -4.67 2.78 -14.85
C VAL A 150 -3.21 3.20 -14.93
N ARG A 151 -2.39 2.78 -13.97
CA ARG A 151 -0.95 3.05 -13.94
C ARG A 151 -0.13 1.78 -13.76
N LEU A 152 0.86 1.59 -14.63
CA LEU A 152 1.83 0.51 -14.50
C LEU A 152 3.14 1.09 -13.99
N TRP A 153 3.46 0.78 -12.73
CA TRP A 153 4.66 1.26 -12.05
C TRP A 153 5.82 0.26 -12.19
N SER A 154 7.00 0.78 -12.47
CA SER A 154 8.26 0.03 -12.55
C SER A 154 9.40 0.87 -12.00
N TRP A 155 10.60 0.29 -11.89
CA TRP A 155 11.81 1.08 -11.71
C TRP A 155 11.93 2.13 -12.82
N THR A 156 12.46 3.30 -12.48
CA THR A 156 12.73 4.36 -13.46
C THR A 156 13.59 3.84 -14.61
N GLY A 157 13.15 4.06 -15.84
CA GLY A 157 13.77 3.58 -17.08
C GLY A 157 13.14 2.28 -17.61
N MET A 158 12.43 1.51 -16.78
CA MET A 158 11.78 0.24 -17.18
C MET A 158 10.33 0.41 -17.65
N GLU A 159 9.74 1.59 -17.46
CA GLU A 159 8.35 1.87 -17.83
C GLU A 159 8.13 1.71 -19.34
N ILE A 160 9.21 1.82 -20.13
CA ILE A 160 9.21 1.57 -21.58
C ILE A 160 8.68 0.17 -21.95
N TYR A 161 8.83 -0.81 -21.05
CA TYR A 161 8.35 -2.18 -21.26
C TYR A 161 6.88 -2.38 -20.83
N ALA A 162 6.27 -1.39 -20.16
CA ALA A 162 4.93 -1.53 -19.59
C ALA A 162 3.79 -1.31 -20.60
N GLY A 163 4.08 -0.86 -21.83
CA GLY A 163 3.05 -0.44 -22.79
C GLY A 163 2.04 -1.53 -23.16
N THR A 164 2.48 -2.77 -23.35
CA THR A 164 1.57 -3.90 -23.61
C THR A 164 0.72 -4.23 -22.39
N ALA A 165 1.34 -4.25 -21.20
CA ALA A 165 0.63 -4.53 -19.95
C ALA A 165 -0.44 -3.47 -19.66
N LEU A 166 -0.14 -2.19 -19.89
CA LEU A 166 -1.10 -1.09 -19.73
C LEU A 166 -2.34 -1.30 -20.60
N LYS A 167 -2.16 -1.59 -21.90
CA LYS A 167 -3.29 -1.86 -22.81
C LYS A 167 -4.15 -3.03 -22.35
N VAL A 168 -3.51 -4.12 -21.92
CA VAL A 168 -4.21 -5.32 -21.44
C VAL A 168 -4.98 -5.01 -20.17
N VAL A 169 -4.36 -4.39 -19.17
CA VAL A 169 -5.00 -4.09 -17.88
C VAL A 169 -6.17 -3.13 -18.07
N SER A 170 -6.02 -2.05 -18.84
CA SER A 170 -7.13 -1.13 -19.12
C SER A 170 -8.32 -1.84 -19.75
N SER A 171 -8.08 -2.68 -20.77
CA SER A 171 -9.13 -3.46 -21.43
C SER A 171 -9.80 -4.47 -20.49
N GLN A 172 -9.03 -5.07 -19.56
CA GLN A 172 -9.57 -6.01 -18.56
C GLN A 172 -10.45 -5.31 -17.54
N VAL A 173 -10.12 -4.10 -17.12
CA VAL A 173 -10.99 -3.30 -16.23
C VAL A 173 -12.36 -3.05 -16.87
N ASP A 174 -12.37 -2.68 -18.15
CA ASP A 174 -13.60 -2.44 -18.90
C ASP A 174 -14.41 -3.73 -19.12
N PHE A 175 -13.72 -4.83 -19.47
CA PHE A 175 -14.33 -6.14 -19.62
C PHE A 175 -14.97 -6.63 -18.30
N MET A 176 -14.24 -6.58 -17.19
CA MET A 176 -14.75 -7.03 -15.89
C MET A 176 -15.93 -6.16 -15.43
N SER A 177 -15.85 -4.85 -15.65
CA SER A 177 -16.94 -3.93 -15.32
C SER A 177 -18.22 -4.27 -16.09
N THR A 178 -18.08 -4.59 -17.39
CA THR A 178 -19.20 -4.99 -18.26
C THR A 178 -19.74 -6.36 -17.87
N TYR A 179 -18.85 -7.34 -17.67
CA TYR A 179 -19.20 -8.73 -17.38
C TYR A 179 -19.98 -8.86 -16.06
N PHE A 180 -19.49 -8.23 -15.00
CA PHE A 180 -20.15 -8.24 -13.70
C PHE A 180 -21.29 -7.21 -13.58
N LYS A 181 -21.47 -6.35 -14.59
CA LYS A 181 -22.40 -5.20 -14.55
C LYS A 181 -22.18 -4.34 -13.31
N PHE A 182 -20.92 -4.17 -12.92
CA PHE A 182 -20.50 -3.45 -11.74
C PHE A 182 -19.22 -2.67 -12.04
N PRO A 183 -19.23 -1.33 -11.97
CA PRO A 183 -18.05 -0.54 -12.30
C PRO A 183 -16.93 -0.79 -11.29
N TYR A 184 -15.68 -0.66 -11.74
CA TYR A 184 -14.54 -0.66 -10.82
C TYR A 184 -14.71 0.44 -9.74
N PRO A 185 -14.63 0.11 -8.44
CA PRO A 185 -15.11 0.99 -7.39
C PRO A 185 -14.14 2.10 -6.99
N LEU A 186 -12.88 2.07 -7.45
CA LEU A 186 -11.86 3.04 -7.10
C LEU A 186 -11.55 3.96 -8.29
N PRO A 187 -11.09 5.20 -8.05
CA PRO A 187 -10.80 6.15 -9.13
C PRO A 187 -9.53 5.79 -9.93
N LYS A 188 -8.67 4.92 -9.39
CA LYS A 188 -7.43 4.49 -10.03
C LYS A 188 -7.07 3.04 -9.70
N LEU A 189 -6.36 2.40 -10.62
CA LEU A 189 -5.73 1.09 -10.48
C LEU A 189 -4.22 1.24 -10.63
#